data_AF-A0A392NQN7-F1
#
_entry.id   AF-A0A392NQN7-F1
#
_cell.length_a   1.000
_cell.length_b   1.000
_cell.length_c   1.000
_cell.angle_alpha   90.00
_cell.angle_beta   90.00
_cell.angle_gamma   90.00
#
_symmetry.space_group_name_H-M   'P 1'
#
loop_
_entity.id
_entity.type
_entity.pdbx_description
1 polymer ?
#
loop_
_entity_poly.entity_id
_entity_poly.type
_entity_poly.pdbx_seq_one_letter_code
_entity_poly.pdbx_strand_id
1 'polypeptide(L)'
;EEKLKDKPGYEHLKEPLHLLVEAEFPEDIINSRLDHAVAVLENLLKPVDESLDHYKKQQLRELAMINGTLREESPSMSPSMSPSMSPFNSNGMKRAKTGR
;
A
#
# COMPACT_ATOMS: atom_id res chain seq x y z
N GLU A 1 16.70 4.32 4.63
CA GLU A 1 17.52 4.11 3.42
C GLU A 1 18.82 4.91 3.45
N GLU A 2 18.81 6.24 3.60
CA GLU A 2 20.02 7.08 3.54
C GLU A 2 21.16 6.63 4.48
N LYS A 3 20.84 6.21 5.70
CA LYS A 3 21.84 5.71 6.68
C LYS A 3 22.51 4.38 6.29
N LEU A 4 22.06 3.73 5.22
CA LEU A 4 22.53 2.42 4.76
C LEU A 4 23.35 2.50 3.46
N LYS A 5 23.35 3.63 2.75
CA LYS A 5 23.95 3.78 1.41
C LYS A 5 25.43 3.43 1.29
N ASP A 6 26.19 3.45 2.39
CA ASP A 6 27.62 3.16 2.41
C ASP A 6 27.98 1.91 3.21
N LYS A 7 26.98 1.07 3.49
CA LYS A 7 27.20 -0.24 4.13
C LYS A 7 27.35 -1.32 3.05
N PRO A 8 28.22 -2.34 3.28
CA PRO A 8 28.33 -3.47 2.38
C PRO A 8 26.98 -4.20 2.24
N GLY A 9 26.65 -4.64 1.02
CA GLY A 9 25.38 -5.28 0.69
C GLY A 9 24.20 -4.33 0.46
N TYR A 10 24.46 -3.01 0.49
CA TYR A 10 23.48 -1.96 0.15
C TYR A 10 23.95 -1.12 -1.04
N GLU A 11 24.85 -1.65 -1.88
CA GLU A 11 25.41 -0.91 -3.02
C GLU A 11 24.31 -0.46 -4.00
N HIS A 12 23.24 -1.25 -4.13
CA HIS A 12 22.08 -0.99 -4.98
C HIS A 12 21.31 0.30 -4.62
N LEU A 13 21.48 0.85 -3.41
CA LEU A 13 20.84 2.12 -3.01
C LEU A 13 21.42 3.35 -3.72
N LYS A 14 22.52 3.17 -4.47
CA LYS A 14 23.11 4.20 -5.34
C LYS A 14 22.56 4.14 -6.77
N GLU A 15 21.87 3.07 -7.12
CA GLU A 15 21.28 2.85 -8.44
C GLU A 15 19.87 3.46 -8.51
N PRO A 16 19.37 3.82 -9.71
CA PRO A 16 17.96 4.16 -9.88
C PRO A 16 17.06 3.00 -9.44
N LEU A 17 15.82 3.30 -9.02
CA LEU A 17 14.84 2.27 -8.66
C LEU A 17 14.66 1.28 -9.83
N HIS A 18 14.91 0.00 -9.56
CA HIS A 18 14.88 -1.06 -10.53
C HIS A 18 14.33 -2.35 -9.92
N LEU A 19 14.06 -3.34 -10.78
CA LEU A 19 13.71 -4.70 -10.39
C LEU A 19 14.85 -5.63 -10.79
N LEU A 20 15.25 -6.52 -9.89
CA LEU A 20 16.18 -7.61 -10.16
C LEU A 20 15.37 -8.90 -10.28
N VAL A 21 15.47 -9.59 -11.42
CA VAL A 21 14.79 -10.86 -11.67
C VAL A 21 15.84 -11.95 -11.79
N GLU A 22 15.90 -12.81 -10.78
CA GLU A 22 16.78 -13.98 -10.75
C GLU A 22 15.92 -15.25 -10.73
N ALA A 23 16.38 -16.28 -11.42
CA ALA A 23 15.66 -17.53 -11.54
C ALA A 23 16.65 -18.71 -11.49
N GLU A 24 16.29 -19.75 -10.75
CA GLU A 24 17.04 -21.01 -10.70
C GLU A 24 16.11 -22.14 -11.15
N PHE A 25 16.30 -22.59 -12.39
CA PHE A 25 15.52 -23.65 -13.00
C PHE A 25 16.39 -24.50 -13.93
N PRO A 26 15.92 -25.70 -14.30
CA PRO A 26 16.50 -26.46 -15.42
C PRO A 26 16.63 -25.62 -16.69
N GLU A 27 17.71 -25.87 -17.44
CA GLU A 27 18.11 -25.10 -18.62
C GLU A 27 17.01 -25.05 -19.70
N ASP A 28 16.21 -26.11 -19.81
CA ASP A 28 15.14 -26.25 -20.79
C ASP A 28 13.94 -25.32 -20.53
N ILE A 29 13.76 -24.83 -19.30
CA ILE A 29 12.62 -23.97 -18.95
C ILE A 29 13.02 -22.58 -18.46
N ILE A 30 14.27 -22.37 -18.03
CA ILE A 30 14.67 -21.14 -17.34
C ILE A 30 14.38 -19.87 -18.16
N ASN A 31 14.72 -19.88 -19.44
CA ASN A 31 14.49 -18.74 -20.33
C ASN A 31 12.99 -18.44 -20.47
N SER A 32 12.18 -19.48 -20.71
CA SER A 32 10.72 -19.32 -20.84
C SER A 32 10.06 -18.76 -19.57
N ARG A 33 10.57 -19.13 -18.39
CA ARG A 33 10.07 -18.64 -17.10
C ARG A 33 10.49 -17.20 -16.84
N LEU A 34 11.73 -16.86 -17.18
CA LEU A 34 12.26 -15.51 -17.03
C LEU A 34 11.56 -14.54 -17.98
N ASP A 35 11.39 -14.91 -19.26
CA ASP A 35 10.66 -14.11 -20.26
C ASP A 35 9.21 -13.86 -19.83
N HIS A 36 8.53 -14.90 -19.31
CA HIS A 36 7.17 -14.75 -18.80
C HIS A 36 7.12 -13.80 -17.59
N ALA A 37 8.05 -13.92 -16.65
CA ALA A 37 8.11 -13.03 -15.48
C ALA A 37 8.35 -11.58 -15.90
N VAL A 38 9.29 -11.33 -16.82
CA VAL A 38 9.58 -10.00 -17.37
C VAL A 38 8.34 -9.42 -18.05
N ALA A 39 7.65 -10.18 -18.90
CA ALA A 39 6.45 -9.70 -19.58
C ALA A 39 5.33 -9.29 -18.61
N VAL A 40 5.15 -10.02 -17.50
CA VAL A 40 4.19 -9.65 -16.45
C VAL A 40 4.62 -8.35 -15.77
N LEU A 41 5.90 -8.23 -15.38
CA LEU A 41 6.42 -7.04 -14.72
C LEU A 41 6.33 -5.81 -15.62
N GLU A 42 6.68 -5.91 -16.89
CA GLU A 42 6.54 -4.82 -17.86
C GLU A 42 5.10 -4.32 -17.99
N ASN A 43 4.12 -5.22 -17.88
CA ASN A 43 2.72 -4.83 -17.90
C ASN A 43 2.29 -4.13 -16.59
N LEU A 44 2.84 -4.54 -15.45
CA LEU A 44 2.58 -3.89 -14.16
C LEU A 44 3.27 -2.52 -14.02
N LEU A 45 4.39 -2.31 -14.71
CA LEU A 45 5.12 -1.03 -14.70
C LEU A 45 4.48 0.04 -15.60
N LYS A 46 3.47 -0.32 -16.41
CA LYS A 46 2.71 0.64 -17.19
C LYS A 46 1.70 1.33 -16.28
N PRO A 47 1.73 2.67 -16.17
CA PRO A 47 0.76 3.39 -15.36
C PRO A 47 -0.66 3.18 -15.91
N VAL A 48 -1.59 2.87 -15.03
CA VAL A 48 -3.02 2.71 -15.33
C VAL A 48 -3.80 3.78 -14.55
N ASP A 49 -4.90 4.24 -15.14
CA ASP A 49 -5.84 5.12 -14.42
C ASP A 49 -6.34 4.41 -13.15
N GLU A 50 -6.36 5.13 -12.01
CA GLU A 50 -6.73 4.55 -10.72
C GLU A 50 -8.13 3.93 -10.70
N SER A 51 -9.04 4.44 -11.55
CA SER A 51 -10.39 3.88 -11.67
C SER A 51 -10.40 2.49 -12.33
N LEU A 52 -9.41 2.18 -13.16
CA LEU A 52 -9.26 0.94 -13.93
C LEU A 52 -8.22 -0.02 -13.31
N ASP A 53 -7.47 0.43 -12.30
CA ASP A 53 -6.47 -0.38 -11.62
C ASP A 53 -7.12 -1.34 -10.59
N HIS A 54 -7.63 -2.45 -11.12
CA HIS A 54 -8.27 -3.51 -10.33
C HIS A 54 -7.31 -4.17 -9.33
N TYR A 55 -6.03 -4.34 -9.70
CA TYR A 55 -5.03 -4.96 -8.84
C TYR A 55 -4.77 -4.10 -7.60
N LYS A 56 -4.52 -2.80 -7.78
CA LYS A 56 -4.32 -1.86 -6.67
C LYS A 56 -5.53 -1.79 -5.76
N LYS A 57 -6.75 -1.74 -6.32
CA LYS A 57 -8.00 -1.75 -5.53
C LYS A 57 -8.13 -3.00 -4.67
N GLN A 58 -7.88 -4.17 -5.26
CA GLN A 58 -7.93 -5.44 -4.53
C GLN A 58 -6.88 -5.48 -3.41
N GLN A 59 -5.63 -5.11 -3.71
CA GLN A 59 -4.55 -5.06 -2.72
C GLN A 59 -4.84 -4.11 -1.56
N LEU A 60 -5.39 -2.93 -1.84
CA LEU A 60 -5.76 -1.95 -0.79
C LEU A 60 -6.91 -2.45 0.09
N ARG A 61 -7.88 -3.16 -0.49
CA ARG A 61 -8.95 -3.81 0.27
C ARG A 61 -8.40 -4.89 1.19
N GLU A 62 -7.52 -5.77 0.68
CA GLU A 62 -6.87 -6.82 1.46
C GLU A 62 -6.00 -6.25 2.58
N LEU A 63 -5.23 -5.20 2.28
CA LEU A 63 -4.44 -4.49 3.28
C LEU A 63 -5.32 -3.88 4.38
N ALA A 64 -6.46 -3.27 4.02
CA ALA A 64 -7.39 -2.72 4.98
C ALA A 64 -8.05 -3.80 5.85
N MET A 65 -8.28 -5.00 5.30
CA MET A 65 -8.72 -6.15 6.09
C MET A 65 -7.66 -6.58 7.11
N ILE A 66 -6.41 -6.73 6.68
CA ILE A 66 -5.28 -7.11 7.55
C ILE A 66 -5.10 -6.09 8.69
N ASN A 67 -5.22 -4.80 8.38
CA ASN A 67 -5.05 -3.74 9.37
C ASN A 67 -6.30 -3.47 10.22
N GLY A 68 -7.44 -4.12 9.94
CA GLY A 68 -8.72 -3.87 10.63
C GLY A 68 -9.32 -2.49 10.33
N THR A 69 -8.89 -1.82 9.26
CA THR A 69 -9.37 -0.51 8.82
C THR A 69 -10.35 -0.59 7.66
N LEU A 70 -10.75 -1.80 7.25
CA LEU A 70 -11.72 -1.98 6.18
C LEU A 70 -13.04 -1.33 6.58
N ARG A 71 -13.48 -0.37 5.76
CA ARG A 71 -14.85 0.15 5.81
C ARG A 71 -15.64 -0.67 4.82
N GLU A 72 -16.74 -1.28 5.25
CA GLU A 72 -17.66 -1.90 4.31
C GLU A 72 -18.16 -0.80 3.35
N GLU A 73 -17.98 -1.02 2.04
CA GLU A 73 -18.69 -0.24 1.01
C GLU A 73 -20.17 -0.59 1.14
N SER A 74 -20.82 0.06 2.09
CA SER A 74 -22.25 -0.04 2.29
C SER A 74 -22.94 0.57 1.06
N PRO A 75 -23.76 -0.19 0.32
CA PRO A 75 -24.59 0.39 -0.72
C PRO A 75 -25.65 1.26 -0.02
N SER A 76 -25.62 2.57 -0.28
CA SER A 76 -26.41 3.64 0.38
C SER A 76 -25.89 3.99 1.79
N MET A 77 -25.45 5.21 2.09
CA MET A 77 -26.27 6.43 2.12
C MET A 77 -27.73 6.14 2.50
N SER A 78 -27.93 5.50 3.65
CA SER A 78 -29.16 5.63 4.43
C SER A 78 -29.01 6.83 5.36
N PRO A 79 -29.74 7.95 5.19
CA PRO A 79 -29.73 9.07 6.13
C PRO A 79 -30.65 8.75 7.31
N SER A 80 -30.40 7.65 8.02
CA SER A 80 -31.09 7.31 9.27
C SER A 80 -30.50 6.02 9.83
N MET A 81 -29.31 6.07 10.42
CA MET A 81 -29.01 5.34 11.67
C MET A 81 -27.74 5.99 12.23
N SER A 82 -27.91 6.71 13.33
CA SER A 82 -26.87 7.52 13.96
C SER A 82 -25.66 6.70 14.45
N PRO A 83 -24.49 7.37 14.58
CA PRO A 83 -23.21 6.74 14.87
C PRO A 83 -23.00 6.61 16.37
N SER A 84 -22.58 5.44 16.83
CA SER A 84 -21.97 5.30 18.14
C SER A 84 -20.92 4.22 18.04
N MET A 85 -19.65 4.64 17.96
CA MET A 85 -18.54 4.10 18.75
C MET A 85 -17.43 5.17 18.77
N SER A 86 -17.38 5.94 19.86
CA SER A 86 -16.24 6.77 20.23
C SER A 86 -16.21 6.84 21.76
N PRO A 87 -15.29 6.15 22.45
CA PRO A 87 -15.24 6.18 23.90
C PRO A 87 -14.32 7.28 24.46
N PHE A 88 -13.69 8.12 23.64
CA PHE A 88 -12.85 9.19 24.19
C PHE A 88 -12.68 10.40 23.25
N ASN A 89 -13.54 11.41 23.40
CA ASN A 89 -13.16 12.80 23.14
C ASN A 89 -14.03 13.76 23.96
N SER A 90 -13.87 13.73 25.28
CA SER A 90 -14.43 14.75 26.17
C SER A 90 -13.47 15.96 26.20
N ASN A 91 -13.51 16.82 25.18
CA ASN A 91 -12.83 18.12 25.23
C ASN A 91 -13.79 19.27 24.93
N GLY A 92 -14.68 19.50 25.89
CA GLY A 92 -15.34 20.77 26.21
C GLY A 92 -15.83 20.61 27.65
N MET A 93 -15.62 21.48 28.64
CA MET A 93 -15.44 22.94 28.75
C MET A 93 -14.53 23.15 29.98
N LYS A 94 -13.75 24.23 30.18
CA LYS A 94 -14.16 25.57 30.62
C LYS A 94 -12.97 26.54 30.50
N ARG A 95 -13.20 27.72 29.92
CA ARG A 95 -12.27 28.86 29.95
C ARG A 95 -12.24 29.45 31.36
N ALA A 96 -11.09 29.42 32.04
CA ALA A 96 -10.88 30.16 33.28
C ALA A 96 -10.49 31.62 32.98
N LYS A 97 -11.16 32.55 33.67
CA LYS A 97 -10.81 33.98 33.72
C LYS A 97 -9.95 34.16 34.98
N THR A 98 -8.72 34.60 34.83
CA THR A 98 -7.95 35.19 35.94
C THR A 98 -7.38 36.51 35.47
N GLY A 99 -7.83 37.59 36.11
CA GLY A 99 -7.20 38.89 36.04
C GLY A 99 -6.25 39.07 37.22
N ARG A 100 -5.02 39.48 36.94
CA ARG A 100 -4.34 40.68 37.44
C ARG A 100 -3.00 40.78 36.74
#